data_AF-A0A523ZQW4-F1
#
_entry.id   AF-A0A523ZQW4-F1
#
_cell.length_a   1.000
_cell.length_b   1.000
_cell.length_c   1.000
_cell.angle_alpha   90.00
_cell.angle_beta   90.00
_cell.angle_gamma   90.00
#
_symmetry.space_group_name_H-M   'P 1'
#
loop_
_entity.id
_entity.type
_entity.pdbx_description
1 polymer ?
#
loop_
_entity_poly.entity_id
_entity_poly.type
_entity_poly.pdbx_seq_one_letter_code
_entity_poly.pdbx_strand_id
1 'polypeptide(L)'
;MTLKELVSKYIQNSERVVTEIKITQDSIQVDGEKAESVFETAKHYLEDAKYYQKRNKLETSLASVAYCEGLLDALRLLGIAEFSWRGKR
;
A
#
# COMPACT_ATOMS: atom_id res chain seq x y z
N MET A 1 20.52 5.59 -8.67
CA MET A 1 19.78 6.30 -7.61
C MET A 1 20.13 5.67 -6.27
N THR A 2 20.56 6.46 -5.30
CA THR A 2 20.77 6.03 -3.91
C THR A 2 19.43 5.86 -3.20
N LEU A 3 19.41 5.17 -2.04
CA LEU A 3 18.20 5.06 -1.21
C LEU A 3 17.67 6.45 -0.81
N LYS A 4 18.59 7.38 -0.49
CA LYS A 4 18.24 8.76 -0.15
C LYS A 4 17.49 9.46 -1.30
N GLU A 5 18.00 9.34 -2.52
CA GLU A 5 17.36 9.93 -3.70
C GLU A 5 15.99 9.31 -3.99
N LEU A 6 15.84 7.99 -3.81
CA LEU A 6 14.55 7.31 -3.95
C LEU A 6 13.53 7.80 -2.92
N VAL A 7 13.92 7.87 -1.65
CA VAL A 7 13.04 8.36 -0.58
C VAL A 7 12.60 9.80 -0.86
N SER A 8 13.53 10.70 -1.18
CA SER A 8 13.19 12.09 -1.53
C SER A 8 12.24 12.16 -2.73
N LYS A 9 12.47 11.36 -3.77
CA LYS A 9 11.60 11.30 -4.95
C LYS A 9 10.18 10.84 -4.60
N TYR A 10 10.05 9.78 -3.80
CA TYR A 10 8.74 9.26 -3.40
C TYR A 10 7.99 10.25 -2.51
N ILE A 11 8.68 10.89 -1.55
CA ILE A 11 8.09 11.94 -0.70
C ILE A 11 7.57 13.10 -1.56
N GLN A 12 8.38 13.66 -2.45
CA GLN A 12 7.98 14.78 -3.30
C GLN A 12 6.78 14.42 -4.20
N ASN A 13 6.78 13.21 -4.76
CA ASN A 13 5.65 12.74 -5.56
C ASN A 13 4.36 12.62 -4.72
N SER A 14 4.47 12.07 -3.51
CA SER A 14 3.33 11.95 -2.58
C SER A 14 2.85 13.32 -2.09
N GLU A 15 3.73 14.26 -1.75
CA GLU A 15 3.38 15.63 -1.37
C GLU A 15 2.59 16.34 -2.47
N ARG A 16 3.03 16.19 -3.74
CA ARG A 16 2.30 16.72 -4.88
C ARG A 16 0.90 16.13 -4.98
N VAL A 17 0.76 14.81 -4.91
CA VAL A 17 -0.54 14.14 -4.97
C VAL A 17 -1.44 14.59 -3.82
N VAL A 18 -0.93 14.65 -2.59
CA VAL A 18 -1.70 15.12 -1.41
C VAL A 18 -2.17 16.55 -1.58
N THR A 19 -1.39 17.40 -2.25
CA THR A 19 -1.76 18.80 -2.51
C THR A 19 -2.81 18.92 -3.62
N GLU A 20 -2.73 18.08 -4.65
CA GLU A 20 -3.56 18.16 -5.85
C GLU A 20 -4.80 17.28 -5.82
N ILE A 21 -4.92 16.39 -4.81
CA ILE A 21 -5.98 15.38 -4.76
C ILE A 21 -7.36 16.04 -4.75
N LYS A 22 -8.24 15.54 -5.62
CA LYS A 22 -9.67 15.88 -5.63
C LYS A 22 -10.44 14.63 -5.25
N ILE A 23 -11.17 14.69 -4.16
CA ILE A 23 -12.07 13.61 -3.76
C ILE A 23 -13.33 13.71 -4.62
N THR A 24 -13.61 12.68 -5.40
CA THR A 24 -14.61 12.72 -6.48
C THR A 24 -15.96 12.10 -6.12
N GLN A 25 -16.12 11.52 -4.92
CA GLN A 25 -17.39 10.90 -4.49
C GLN A 25 -17.71 11.22 -3.02
N ASP A 26 -18.91 11.74 -2.78
CA ASP A 26 -19.46 12.02 -1.44
C ASP A 26 -20.14 10.78 -0.81
N SER A 27 -20.47 9.76 -1.61
CA SER A 27 -20.99 8.47 -1.13
C SER A 27 -20.17 7.32 -1.70
N ILE A 28 -19.56 6.56 -0.80
CA ILE A 28 -18.73 5.41 -1.13
C ILE A 28 -19.68 4.25 -1.45
N GLN A 29 -20.07 4.10 -2.72
CA GLN A 29 -20.49 2.80 -3.23
C GLN A 29 -19.24 2.11 -3.77
N VAL A 30 -18.53 1.36 -2.92
CA VAL A 30 -17.43 0.54 -3.40
C VAL A 30 -18.02 -0.64 -4.15
N ASP A 31 -17.71 -0.69 -5.43
CA ASP A 31 -17.91 -1.84 -6.29
C ASP A 31 -17.08 -3.03 -5.76
N GLY A 32 -17.75 -4.15 -5.46
CA GLY A 32 -17.13 -5.34 -4.90
C GLY A 32 -15.97 -5.86 -5.74
N GLU A 33 -16.04 -5.76 -7.07
CA GLU A 33 -14.97 -6.18 -7.97
C GLU A 33 -13.71 -5.30 -7.82
N LYS A 34 -13.88 -4.00 -7.53
CA LYS A 34 -12.77 -3.08 -7.27
C LYS A 34 -12.12 -3.38 -5.93
N ALA A 35 -12.92 -3.68 -4.90
CA ALA A 35 -12.41 -4.10 -3.61
C ALA A 35 -11.59 -5.40 -3.72
N GLU A 36 -12.10 -6.39 -4.46
CA GLU A 36 -11.39 -7.64 -4.71
C GLU A 36 -10.08 -7.39 -5.48
N SER A 37 -10.10 -6.52 -6.48
CA SER A 37 -8.89 -6.13 -7.22
C SER A 37 -7.82 -5.48 -6.32
N VAL A 38 -8.22 -4.65 -5.36
CA VAL A 38 -7.30 -4.07 -4.36
C VAL A 38 -6.73 -5.15 -3.45
N PHE A 39 -7.57 -6.09 -3.00
CA PHE A 39 -7.14 -7.21 -2.17
C PHE A 39 -6.15 -8.13 -2.91
N GLU A 40 -6.43 -8.50 -4.16
CA GLU A 40 -5.52 -9.27 -5.01
C GLU A 40 -4.19 -8.54 -5.22
N THR A 41 -4.24 -7.22 -5.42
CA THR A 41 -3.03 -6.40 -5.52
C THR A 41 -2.22 -6.46 -4.22
N ALA A 42 -2.85 -6.36 -3.05
CA ALA A 42 -2.16 -6.50 -1.78
C ALA A 42 -1.45 -7.86 -1.65
N LYS A 43 -2.10 -8.95 -2.05
CA LYS A 43 -1.46 -10.29 -2.06
C LYS A 43 -0.24 -10.35 -2.98
N HIS A 44 -0.30 -9.76 -4.18
CA HIS A 44 0.85 -9.72 -5.07
C HIS A 44 2.04 -8.98 -4.44
N TYR A 45 1.80 -7.86 -3.78
CA TYR A 45 2.85 -7.12 -3.07
C TYR A 45 3.42 -7.89 -1.86
N LEU A 46 2.62 -8.73 -1.20
CA LEU A 46 3.12 -9.66 -0.18
C LEU A 46 4.06 -10.72 -0.79
N GLU A 47 3.72 -11.28 -1.95
CA GLU A 47 4.59 -12.22 -2.65
C GLU A 47 5.87 -11.56 -3.15
N ASP A 48 5.80 -10.32 -3.64
CA ASP A 48 6.97 -9.51 -4.00
C ASP A 48 7.88 -9.28 -2.78
N ALA A 49 7.29 -8.91 -1.63
CA ALA A 49 8.06 -8.71 -0.40
C ALA A 49 8.84 -9.98 -0.02
N LYS A 50 8.19 -11.15 -0.06
CA LYS A 50 8.83 -12.46 0.19
C LYS A 50 9.91 -12.76 -0.85
N TYR A 51 9.65 -12.47 -2.13
CA TYR A 51 10.58 -12.68 -3.24
C TYR A 51 11.88 -11.87 -3.07
N TYR A 52 11.75 -10.59 -2.70
CA TYR A 52 12.87 -9.69 -2.50
C TYR A 52 13.63 -9.96 -1.20
N GLN A 53 12.92 -10.35 -0.13
CA GLN A 53 13.53 -10.75 1.13
C GLN A 53 14.49 -11.94 0.93
N LYS A 54 14.03 -12.99 0.23
CA LYS A 54 14.84 -14.19 -0.09
C LYS A 54 16.11 -13.87 -0.88
N ARG A 55 16.17 -12.71 -1.53
CA ARG A 55 17.30 -12.23 -2.35
C ARG A 55 18.14 -11.17 -1.66
N ASN A 56 17.92 -10.95 -0.35
CA ASN A 56 18.58 -9.91 0.44
C ASN A 56 18.40 -8.49 -0.12
N LYS A 57 17.31 -8.24 -0.87
CA LYS A 57 16.91 -6.91 -1.35
C LYS A 57 15.93 -6.30 -0.35
N LEU A 58 16.44 -5.97 0.83
CA LEU A 58 15.62 -5.67 2.01
C LEU A 58 14.83 -4.36 1.87
N GLU A 59 15.39 -3.34 1.22
CA GLU A 59 14.72 -2.05 1.01
C GLU A 59 13.50 -2.21 0.09
N THR A 60 13.66 -2.97 -1.00
CA THR A 60 12.54 -3.28 -1.91
C THR A 60 11.52 -4.17 -1.22
N SER A 61 11.98 -5.18 -0.46
CA SER A 61 11.09 -6.04 0.32
C SER A 61 10.24 -5.25 1.32
N LEU A 62 10.86 -4.33 2.06
CA LEU A 62 10.19 -3.47 3.03
C LEU A 62 9.18 -2.54 2.36
N ALA A 63 9.55 -1.92 1.24
CA ALA A 63 8.63 -1.08 0.47
C ALA A 63 7.42 -1.88 -0.05
N SER A 64 7.64 -3.11 -0.54
CA SER A 64 6.57 -3.99 -1.03
C SER A 64 5.59 -4.38 0.08
N VAL A 65 6.08 -4.78 1.26
CA VAL A 65 5.18 -5.16 2.37
C VAL A 65 4.46 -3.94 2.95
N ALA A 66 5.11 -2.78 3.05
CA ALA A 66 4.45 -1.56 3.50
C ALA A 66 3.30 -1.13 2.55
N TYR A 67 3.47 -1.33 1.24
CA TYR A 67 2.40 -1.08 0.27
C TYR A 67 1.25 -2.09 0.41
N CYS A 68 1.57 -3.38 0.60
CA CYS A 68 0.57 -4.41 0.91
C CYS A 68 -0.25 -4.03 2.17
N GLU A 69 0.41 -3.68 3.27
CA GLU A 69 -0.25 -3.28 4.52
C GLU A 69 -1.13 -2.04 4.32
N GLY A 70 -0.64 -1.03 3.60
CA GLY A 70 -1.40 0.19 3.30
C GLY A 70 -2.68 -0.06 2.50
N LEU A 71 -2.65 -0.98 1.51
CA LEU A 71 -3.84 -1.37 0.76
C LEU A 71 -4.86 -2.11 1.65
N LEU A 72 -4.40 -3.02 2.50
CA LEU A 72 -5.26 -3.73 3.44
C LEU A 72 -5.89 -2.79 4.47
N ASP A 73 -5.10 -1.86 5.01
CA ASP A 73 -5.59 -0.81 5.92
C ASP A 73 -6.63 0.08 5.23
N ALA A 74 -6.45 0.43 3.96
CA ALA A 74 -7.44 1.20 3.20
C ALA A 74 -8.78 0.44 3.08
N LEU A 75 -8.76 -0.85 2.74
CA LEU A 75 -9.98 -1.68 2.70
C LEU A 75 -10.68 -1.74 4.06
N ARG A 76 -9.91 -1.82 5.15
CA ARG A 76 -10.46 -1.78 6.51
C ARG A 76 -11.06 -0.42 6.88
N LEU A 77 -10.38 0.68 6.55
CA LEU A 77 -10.86 2.05 6.80
C LEU A 77 -12.17 2.34 6.05
N LEU A 78 -12.36 1.72 4.88
CA LEU A 78 -13.58 1.81 4.09
C LEU A 78 -14.70 0.85 4.56
N GLY A 79 -14.46 0.03 5.59
CA GLY A 79 -15.43 -0.93 6.12
C GLY A 79 -15.64 -2.17 5.25
N ILE A 80 -14.73 -2.45 4.31
CA ILE A 80 -14.84 -3.56 3.36
C ILE A 80 -14.19 -4.84 3.91
N ALA A 81 -13.17 -4.70 4.76
CA ALA A 81 -12.44 -5.81 5.36
C ALA A 81 -12.34 -5.67 6.88
N GLU A 82 -12.37 -6.79 7.60
CA GLU A 82 -12.19 -6.84 9.05
C GLU A 82 -10.97 -7.72 9.39
N PHE A 83 -9.97 -7.13 10.05
CA PHE A 83 -8.80 -7.84 10.55
C PHE A 83 -8.05 -7.02 11.61
N SER A 84 -7.14 -7.68 12.32
CA SER A 84 -6.20 -7.04 13.25
C SER A 84 -4.76 -7.39 12.90
N TRP A 85 -3.87 -6.40 13.01
CA TRP A 85 -2.44 -6.64 13.01
C TRP A 85 -2.05 -7.18 14.40
N ARG A 86 -1.31 -8.30 14.45
CA ARG A 86 -0.78 -8.79 15.73
C ARG A 86 0.18 -7.75 16.29
N GLY A 87 -0.12 -7.28 17.49
CA GLY A 87 0.44 -6.06 18.07
C GLY A 87 1.96 -5.98 18.06
N LYS A 88 2.42 -4.76 17.75
CA LYS A 88 3.71 -4.17 18.10
C LYS A 88 4.13 -4.65 19.50
N ARG A 89 5.25 -5.37 19.58
CA ARG A 89 6.04 -5.40 20.81
C ARG A 89 6.92 -4.16 20.85
#